data_AF-A0A7C7RPV4-F1
#
_entry.id   AF-A0A7C7RPV4-F1
#
_cell.length_a   1.000
_cell.length_b   1.000
_cell.length_c   1.000
_cell.angle_alpha   90.00
_cell.angle_beta   90.00
_cell.angle_gamma   90.00
#
_symmetry.space_group_name_H-M   'P 1'
#
loop_
_entity.id
_entity.type
_entity.pdbx_description
1 polymer ?
#
loop_
_entity_poly.entity_id
_entity_poly.type
_entity_poly.pdbx_seq_one_letter_code
_entity_poly.pdbx_strand_id
1 'polypeptide(L)'
;MTVWIFTHGDGDGICASSLALAANPSARLFFTHPYGLLEDLEQTENGDTVIICDIALSQAHLGNLIDKFAEIEDEGFIYYFDHHPLPEDFNVEDIPGNI
;
A
#
# COMPACT_ATOMS: atom_id res chain seq x y z
N MET A 1 3.58 -2.91 -15.89
CA MET A 1 4.42 -3.57 -14.87
C MET A 1 5.53 -2.64 -14.42
N THR A 2 5.12 -1.69 -13.60
CA THR A 2 5.92 -0.78 -12.80
C THR A 2 5.85 -1.27 -11.35
N VAL A 3 6.90 -1.04 -10.58
CA VAL A 3 6.83 -1.20 -9.12
C VAL A 3 6.55 0.18 -8.52
N TRP A 4 5.52 0.28 -7.70
CA TRP A 4 5.18 1.48 -6.94
C TRP A 4 5.45 1.24 -5.46
N ILE A 5 5.98 2.27 -4.79
CA ILE A 5 6.14 2.31 -3.34
C ILE A 5 5.31 3.47 -2.83
N PHE A 6 4.21 3.18 -2.13
CA PHE A 6 3.39 4.15 -1.42
C PHE A 6 3.81 4.18 0.04
N THR A 7 4.15 5.34 0.56
CA THR A 7 4.71 5.43 1.91
C THR A 7 4.27 6.68 2.64
N HIS A 8 4.28 6.62 3.97
CA HIS A 8 4.15 7.83 4.78
C HIS A 8 5.40 8.71 4.68
N GLY A 9 5.21 10.01 4.88
CA GLY A 9 6.24 11.04 4.68
C GLY A 9 7.06 11.39 5.91
N ASP A 10 6.88 10.68 7.03
CA ASP A 10 7.66 10.89 8.24
C ASP A 10 8.88 9.96 8.31
N GLY A 11 9.53 9.91 9.48
CA GLY A 11 10.79 9.19 9.63
C GLY A 11 10.67 7.68 9.41
N ASP A 12 9.57 7.06 9.87
CA ASP A 12 9.41 5.60 9.75
C ASP A 12 9.11 5.22 8.30
N GLY A 13 8.09 5.84 7.68
CA GLY A 13 7.80 5.67 6.27
C GLY A 13 9.00 5.94 5.35
N ILE A 14 9.76 7.03 5.56
CA ILE A 14 10.95 7.31 4.75
C ILE A 14 12.00 6.19 4.90
N CYS A 15 12.23 5.69 6.12
CA CYS A 15 13.18 4.60 6.34
C CYS A 15 12.70 3.28 5.71
N ALA A 16 11.45 2.89 5.93
CA ALA A 16 10.86 1.67 5.38
C ALA A 16 10.85 1.69 3.84
N SER A 17 10.39 2.78 3.22
CA SER A 17 10.40 2.93 1.77
C SER A 17 11.81 2.98 1.17
N SER A 18 12.80 3.50 1.90
CA SER A 18 14.20 3.47 1.44
C SER A 18 14.72 2.03 1.33
N LEU A 19 14.33 1.13 2.23
CA LEU A 19 14.66 -0.30 2.14
C LEU A 19 13.96 -0.96 0.96
N ALA A 20 12.66 -0.69 0.78
CA ALA A 20 11.90 -1.20 -0.37
C ALA A 20 12.48 -0.70 -1.71
N LEU A 21 12.88 0.57 -1.79
CA LEU A 21 13.49 1.18 -2.98
C LEU A 21 14.90 0.61 -3.23
N ALA A 22 15.68 0.34 -2.17
CA ALA A 22 16.98 -0.30 -2.32
C ALA A 22 16.84 -1.73 -2.90
N ALA A 23 15.79 -2.46 -2.52
CA ALA A 23 15.46 -3.77 -3.10
C ALA A 23 14.85 -3.67 -4.52
N ASN A 24 14.20 -2.55 -4.83
CA ASN A 24 13.54 -2.28 -6.12
C ASN A 24 14.01 -0.94 -6.73
N PRO A 25 15.27 -0.84 -7.24
CA PRO A 25 15.87 0.45 -7.57
C PRO A 25 15.21 1.28 -8.68
N SER A 26 14.30 0.67 -9.44
CA SER A 26 13.52 1.34 -10.50
C SER A 26 12.07 1.62 -10.10
N ALA A 27 11.71 1.36 -8.84
CA ALA A 27 10.37 1.63 -8.33
C ALA A 27 10.07 3.14 -8.31
N ARG A 28 8.81 3.48 -8.53
CA ARG A 28 8.29 4.83 -8.37
C ARG A 28 7.85 5.04 -6.94
N LEU A 29 8.42 6.03 -6.27
CA LEU A 29 8.06 6.40 -4.90
C LEU A 29 6.94 7.44 -4.90
N PHE A 30 5.90 7.20 -4.10
CA PHE A 30 4.77 8.10 -3.90
C PHE A 30 4.54 8.30 -2.39
N PHE A 31 4.56 9.55 -1.94
CA PHE A 31 4.26 9.87 -0.54
C PHE A 31 2.76 10.07 -0.38
N THR A 32 2.16 9.35 0.57
CA THR A 32 0.73 9.39 0.85
C THR A 32 0.47 9.37 2.36
N HIS A 33 -0.79 9.20 2.72
CA HIS A 33 -1.33 9.20 4.07
C HIS A 33 -2.60 8.34 4.11
N PRO A 34 -3.02 7.84 5.29
CA PRO A 34 -4.14 6.90 5.42
C PRO A 34 -5.43 7.30 4.69
N TYR A 35 -5.77 8.58 4.69
CA TYR A 35 -7.02 9.05 4.10
C TYR A 35 -6.96 9.17 2.56
N GLY A 36 -5.77 9.43 2.00
CA GLY A 36 -5.56 9.61 0.56
C GLY A 36 -5.14 8.35 -0.18
N LEU A 37 -4.72 7.28 0.52
CA LEU A 37 -4.19 6.06 -0.10
C LEU A 37 -5.10 5.51 -1.21
N LEU A 38 -6.42 5.50 -0.99
CA LEU A 38 -7.38 5.01 -1.99
C LEU A 38 -7.32 5.80 -3.31
N GLU A 39 -7.28 7.14 -3.22
CA GLU A 39 -7.20 8.01 -4.41
C GLU A 39 -5.82 7.91 -5.07
N ASP A 40 -4.76 7.84 -4.27
CA ASP A 40 -3.40 7.77 -4.77
C ASP A 40 -3.08 6.43 -5.47
N LEU A 41 -3.78 5.34 -5.12
CA LEU A 41 -3.65 4.05 -5.82
C LEU A 41 -4.17 4.07 -7.26
N GLU A 42 -4.94 5.09 -7.67
CA GLU A 42 -5.33 5.29 -9.07
C GLU A 42 -4.14 5.63 -10.00
N GLN A 43 -2.94 5.86 -9.44
CA GLN A 43 -1.72 5.98 -10.24
C GLN A 43 -1.23 4.63 -10.81
N THR A 44 -1.75 3.52 -10.30
CA THR A 44 -1.35 2.16 -10.70
C THR A 44 -2.09 1.70 -11.95
N GLU A 45 -1.44 0.87 -12.76
CA GLU A 45 -2.06 0.19 -13.91
C GLU A 45 -2.18 -1.32 -13.63
N ASN A 46 -3.07 -2.02 -14.35
CA ASN A 46 -3.19 -3.47 -14.24
C ASN A 46 -1.84 -4.17 -14.45
N GLY A 47 -1.55 -5.12 -13.57
CA GLY A 47 -0.28 -5.87 -13.57
C GLY A 47 0.91 -5.12 -12.98
N ASP A 48 0.71 -3.96 -12.36
CA ASP A 48 1.74 -3.33 -11.54
C ASP A 48 1.93 -4.05 -10.20
N THR A 49 3.11 -3.85 -9.59
CA THR A 49 3.40 -4.29 -8.22
C THR A 49 3.35 -3.08 -7.30
N VAL A 50 2.61 -3.20 -6.21
CA VAL A 50 2.36 -2.15 -5.24
C VAL A 50 2.97 -2.55 -3.90
N ILE A 51 3.84 -1.71 -3.37
CA ILE A 51 4.43 -1.88 -2.05
C ILE A 51 3.94 -0.70 -1.19
N ILE A 52 3.31 -0.99 -0.06
CA ILE A 52 2.78 0.01 0.85
C ILE A 52 3.56 -0.08 2.17
N CYS A 53 4.14 1.04 2.60
CA CYS A 53 4.94 1.13 3.82
C CYS A 53 4.35 2.16 4.78
N ASP A 54 4.13 1.77 6.04
CA ASP A 54 3.80 2.67 7.15
C ASP A 54 2.52 3.50 6.91
N ILE A 55 1.50 2.90 6.29
CA ILE A 55 0.21 3.56 6.06
C ILE A 55 -0.90 2.75 6.70
N ALA A 56 -1.52 3.32 7.74
CA ALA A 56 -2.72 2.76 8.35
C ALA A 56 -3.89 2.69 7.36
N LEU A 57 -4.72 1.65 7.48
CA LEU A 57 -5.98 1.56 6.74
C LEU A 57 -7.03 2.49 7.36
N SER A 58 -7.58 3.41 6.56
CA SER A 58 -8.63 4.33 7.03
C SER A 58 -9.97 3.61 7.18
N GLN A 59 -10.56 3.60 8.38
CA GLN A 59 -11.91 3.05 8.63
C GLN A 59 -12.96 3.62 7.67
N ALA A 60 -12.86 4.90 7.32
CA ALA A 60 -13.83 5.58 6.45
C ALA A 60 -13.79 5.07 4.99
N HIS A 61 -12.66 4.50 4.57
CA HIS A 61 -12.44 4.05 3.19
C HIS A 61 -12.19 2.54 3.08
N LEU A 62 -12.30 1.81 4.20
CA LEU A 62 -11.83 0.43 4.31
C LEU A 62 -12.38 -0.48 3.20
N GLY A 63 -13.70 -0.52 3.01
CA GLY A 63 -14.31 -1.38 1.99
C GLY A 63 -13.76 -1.13 0.59
N ASN A 64 -13.76 0.12 0.14
CA ASN A 64 -13.25 0.49 -1.18
C ASN A 64 -11.73 0.23 -1.31
N LEU A 65 -10.98 0.38 -0.22
CA LEU A 65 -9.55 0.13 -0.21
C LEU A 65 -9.23 -1.37 -0.35
N ILE A 66 -10.00 -2.23 0.32
CA ILE A 66 -9.89 -3.68 0.18
C ILE A 66 -10.31 -4.14 -1.22
N ASP A 67 -11.39 -3.57 -1.77
CA ASP A 67 -11.79 -3.83 -3.16
C ASP A 67 -10.68 -3.42 -4.14
N LYS A 68 -10.02 -2.28 -3.90
CA LYS A 68 -8.89 -1.82 -4.72
C LYS A 68 -7.67 -2.73 -4.61
N PHE A 69 -7.36 -3.23 -3.41
CA PHE A 69 -6.26 -4.17 -3.20
C PHE A 69 -6.54 -5.49 -3.94
N ALA A 70 -7.77 -5.99 -3.90
CA ALA A 70 -8.19 -7.17 -4.63
C ALA A 70 -8.10 -6.98 -6.15
N GLU A 71 -8.55 -5.82 -6.68
CA GLU A 71 -8.40 -5.46 -8.09
C GLU A 71 -6.94 -5.49 -8.55
N ILE A 72 -6.01 -4.96 -7.72
CA ILE A 72 -4.58 -4.97 -8.02
C ILE A 72 -4.04 -6.41 -8.03
N GLU A 73 -4.44 -7.27 -7.10
CA GLU A 73 -4.01 -8.67 -7.01
C GLU A 73 -4.54 -9.56 -8.16
N ASP A 74 -5.59 -9.16 -8.87
CA ASP A 74 -6.13 -9.95 -10.00
C ASP A 74 -5.09 -10.14 -11.13
N GLU A 75 -4.25 -9.13 -11.37
CA GLU A 75 -3.22 -9.17 -12.42
C GLU A 75 -1.80 -8.77 -11.92
N GLY A 76 -1.72 -8.15 -10.76
CA GLY A 76 -0.51 -7.58 -10.16
C GLY A 76 -0.15 -8.22 -8.82
N PHE A 77 0.55 -7.45 -7.99
CA PHE A 77 0.92 -7.87 -6.63
C PHE A 77 0.84 -6.71 -5.66
N ILE A 78 0.41 -6.96 -4.43
CA ILE A 78 0.44 -6.03 -3.33
C ILE A 78 1.22 -6.60 -2.14
N TYR A 79 2.08 -5.75 -1.58
CA TYR A 79 2.85 -5.99 -0.36
C TYR A 79 2.52 -4.87 0.62
N TYR A 80 1.97 -5.19 1.78
CA TYR A 80 1.51 -4.22 2.76
C TYR A 80 2.26 -4.39 4.09
N PHE A 81 3.12 -3.43 4.42
CA PHE A 81 3.94 -3.44 5.63
C PHE A 81 3.59 -2.25 6.51
N ASP A 82 2.84 -2.50 7.57
CA ASP A 82 2.42 -1.47 8.51
C ASP A 82 2.34 -2.01 9.95
N HIS A 83 2.48 -1.11 10.92
CA HIS A 83 2.46 -1.43 12.34
C HIS A 83 1.29 -0.77 13.11
N HIS A 84 0.48 0.05 12.43
CA HIS A 84 -0.67 0.67 13.06
C HIS A 84 -1.75 -0.37 13.41
N PRO A 85 -2.61 -0.09 14.40
CA PRO A 85 -3.76 -0.92 14.66
C PRO A 85 -4.66 -1.00 13.42
N LEU A 86 -5.19 -2.20 13.16
CA LEU A 86 -6.21 -2.38 12.15
C LEU A 86 -7.52 -1.65 12.54
N PRO A 87 -8.35 -1.30 11.55
CA PRO A 87 -9.72 -0.82 11.78
C PRO A 87 -10.53 -1.74 12.69
N GLU A 88 -11.59 -1.21 13.32
CA GLU A 88 -12.46 -2.00 14.19
C GLU A 88 -13.12 -3.15 13.40
N ASP A 89 -13.21 -4.32 14.04
CA ASP A 89 -13.78 -5.55 13.48
C ASP A 89 -13.13 -6.05 12.17
N PHE A 90 -11.86 -5.69 11.93
CA PHE A 90 -11.10 -6.08 10.74
C PHE A 90 -9.86 -6.90 11.08
N ASN A 91 -9.59 -7.98 10.34
CA ASN A 91 -8.48 -8.89 10.61
C ASN A 91 -7.41 -8.85 9.51
N VAL A 92 -6.21 -9.34 9.83
CA VAL A 92 -5.09 -9.38 8.88
C VAL A 92 -5.41 -10.26 7.69
N GLU A 93 -6.14 -11.36 7.91
CA GLU A 93 -6.56 -12.32 6.88
C GLU A 93 -7.55 -11.72 5.86
N ASP A 94 -8.17 -10.59 6.20
CA ASP A 94 -9.11 -9.88 5.34
C ASP A 94 -8.38 -8.90 4.38
N ILE A 95 -7.05 -8.71 4.52
CA ILE A 95 -6.26 -7.85 3.64
C ILE A 95 -5.77 -8.67 2.44
N PRO A 96 -6.15 -8.30 1.19
CA PRO A 96 -5.61 -8.94 0.01
C PRO A 96 -4.10 -8.67 -0.13
N GLY A 97 -3.37 -9.71 -0.54
CA GLY A 97 -1.93 -9.65 -0.84
C GLY A 97 -1.02 -10.18 0.26
N ASN A 98 0.23 -9.72 0.23
CA ASN A 98 1.30 -10.20 1.10
C ASN A 98 1.50 -9.23 2.27
N ILE A 99 1.18 -9.69 3.48
CA ILE A 99 1.21 -8.91 4.72
C ILE A 99 2.37 -9.38 5.62
#